data_AF-A0A960W9U2-F1
#
_entry.id   AF-A0A960W9U2-F1
#
_cell.length_a   1.000
_cell.length_b   1.000
_cell.length_c   1.000
_cell.angle_alpha   90.00
_cell.angle_beta   90.00
_cell.angle_gamma   90.00
#
_symmetry.space_group_name_H-M   'P 1'
#
loop_
_entity.id
_entity.type
_entity.pdbx_description
1 polymer ?
#
loop_
_entity_poly.entity_id
_entity_poly.type
_entity_poly.pdbx_seq_one_letter_code
_entity_poly.pdbx_strand_id
1 'polypeptide(L)'
;MKKNNEYQQNLKKLKSIVRCGQILPCRIIKRLNDREVVIAIHALEIKAYTNIDFEKDDKAFLRIDQIGTQMRFKLLDEKTLSNNQNYGVDYTI
;
A
#
# COMPACT_ATOMS: atom_id res chain seq x y z
N MET A 1 2.36 -11.42 17.74
CA MET A 1 3.47 -10.43 17.80
C MET A 1 4.48 -10.56 16.65
N LYS A 2 4.88 -11.76 16.19
CA LYS A 2 5.92 -11.93 15.15
C LYS A 2 5.61 -11.22 13.80
N LYS A 3 4.40 -11.37 13.26
CA LYS A 3 4.01 -10.80 11.94
C LYS A 3 4.01 -9.26 11.89
N ASN A 4 3.67 -8.57 12.98
CA ASN A 4 3.72 -7.10 12.99
C ASN A 4 5.15 -6.57 12.87
N ASN A 5 6.13 -7.27 13.45
CA ASN A 5 7.54 -6.89 13.32
C ASN A 5 8.04 -7.13 11.89
N GLU A 6 7.59 -8.21 11.24
CA GLU A 6 7.89 -8.50 9.83
C GLU A 6 7.35 -7.43 8.88
N TYR A 7 6.09 -7.00 9.03
CA TYR A 7 5.52 -5.92 8.21
C TYR A 7 6.28 -4.60 8.36
N GLN A 8 6.74 -4.28 9.57
CA GLN A 8 7.56 -3.09 9.83
C GLN A 8 8.95 -3.19 9.19
N GLN A 9 9.58 -4.36 9.20
CA GLN A 9 10.84 -4.59 8.50
C GLN A 9 10.68 -4.50 6.98
N ASN A 10 9.61 -5.08 6.44
CA ASN A 10 9.29 -5.00 5.02
C ASN A 10 9.01 -3.57 4.58
N LEU A 11 8.33 -2.77 5.40
CA LEU A 11 8.13 -1.35 5.13
C LEU A 11 9.46 -0.59 5.08
N LYS A 12 10.40 -0.86 5.99
CA LYS A 12 11.74 -0.26 5.96
C LYS A 12 12.51 -0.63 4.69
N LYS A 13 12.44 -1.90 4.26
CA LYS A 13 13.02 -2.33 2.98
C LYS A 13 12.37 -1.60 1.81
N LEU A 14 11.03 -1.50 1.80
CA LEU A 14 10.29 -0.78 0.76
C LEU A 14 10.72 0.69 0.68
N LYS A 15 10.87 1.38 1.82
CA LYS A 15 11.37 2.77 1.86
C LYS A 15 12.74 2.93 1.20
N SER A 16 13.61 1.92 1.23
CA SER A 16 14.95 1.97 0.62
C SER A 16 14.97 1.75 -0.90
N ILE A 17 13.90 1.18 -1.47
CA ILE A 17 13.85 0.81 -2.90
C ILE A 17 12.92 1.71 -3.73
N VAL A 18 11.94 2.36 -3.10
CA VAL A 18 10.97 3.20 -3.80
C VAL A 18 11.38 4.68 -3.82
N ARG A 19 10.74 5.46 -4.68
CA ARG A 19 10.94 6.92 -4.83
C ARG A 19 9.60 7.64 -4.80
N CYS A 20 9.60 8.89 -4.31
CA CYS A 20 8.43 9.75 -4.36
C CYS A 20 7.94 9.92 -5.82
N GLY A 21 6.63 9.88 -6.03
CA GLY A 21 6.00 9.92 -7.34
C GLY A 21 5.92 8.58 -8.07
N GLN A 22 6.55 7.51 -7.56
CA GLN A 22 6.44 6.19 -8.18
C GLN A 22 5.05 5.58 -7.97
N ILE A 23 4.57 4.89 -8.99
CA ILE A 23 3.39 4.03 -8.94
C ILE A 23 3.86 2.61 -9.14
N LEU A 24 3.52 1.72 -8.21
CA LEU A 24 3.99 0.34 -8.19
C LEU A 24 2.80 -0.61 -8.20
N PRO A 25 2.79 -1.64 -9.07
CA PRO A 25 1.75 -2.65 -9.02
C PRO A 25 1.87 -3.45 -7.72
N CYS A 26 0.72 -3.76 -7.12
CA CYS A 26 0.62 -4.56 -5.92
C CYS A 26 -0.63 -5.44 -5.97
N ARG A 27 -0.74 -6.37 -5.02
CA ARG A 27 -1.88 -7.28 -4.92
C ARG A 27 -2.41 -7.31 -3.50
N ILE A 28 -3.73 -7.32 -3.37
CA ILE A 28 -4.37 -7.41 -2.06
C ILE A 28 -4.39 -8.86 -1.62
N ILE A 29 -3.77 -9.14 -0.47
CA ILE A 29 -3.63 -10.50 0.05
C ILE A 29 -4.78 -10.87 0.96
N LYS A 30 -5.19 -9.93 1.83
CA LYS A 30 -6.34 -10.09 2.73
C LYS A 30 -6.73 -8.77 3.38
N ARG A 31 -8.01 -8.68 3.75
CA ARG A 31 -8.55 -7.65 4.63
C ARG A 31 -8.34 -8.06 6.09
N LEU A 32 -7.83 -7.15 6.91
CA LEU A 32 -7.65 -7.35 8.35
C LEU A 32 -8.83 -6.80 9.15
N ASN A 33 -9.36 -5.66 8.72
CA ASN A 33 -10.59 -5.03 9.23
C ASN A 33 -11.15 -4.08 8.15
N ASP A 34 -12.16 -3.28 8.47
CA ASP A 34 -12.84 -2.39 7.52
C ASP A 34 -11.88 -1.45 6.77
N ARG A 35 -10.77 -1.03 7.40
CA ARG A 35 -9.82 -0.07 6.83
C ARG A 35 -8.40 -0.61 6.64
N GLU A 36 -8.02 -1.71 7.27
CA GLU A 36 -6.69 -2.31 7.15
C GLU A 36 -6.68 -3.49 6.19
N VAL A 37 -5.72 -3.49 5.28
CA VAL A 37 -5.44 -4.58 4.35
C VAL A 37 -3.96 -4.96 4.39
N VAL A 38 -3.65 -6.20 3.99
CA VAL A 38 -2.29 -6.62 3.68
C VAL A 38 -2.14 -6.62 2.17
N ILE A 39 -1.12 -5.93 1.67
CA ILE A 39 -0.78 -5.91 0.25
C ILE A 39 0.61 -6.50 0.04
N ALA A 40 0.79 -7.13 -1.11
CA ALA A 40 2.08 -7.63 -1.57
C ALA A 40 2.63 -6.74 -2.69
N ILE A 41 3.87 -6.29 -2.52
CA ILE A 41 4.60 -5.42 -3.45
C ILE A 41 6.07 -5.84 -3.50
N HIS A 42 6.62 -6.12 -4.68
CA HIS A 42 8.00 -6.63 -4.83
C HIS A 42 8.34 -7.82 -3.88
N ALA A 43 7.42 -8.78 -3.73
CA ALA A 43 7.52 -9.89 -2.77
C ALA A 43 7.58 -9.50 -1.28
N LEU A 44 7.37 -8.22 -0.95
CA LEU A 44 7.21 -7.72 0.41
C LEU A 44 5.72 -7.63 0.74
N GLU A 45 5.31 -8.21 1.87
CA GLU A 45 4.00 -7.94 2.44
C GLU A 45 4.09 -6.75 3.39
N ILE A 46 3.19 -5.77 3.23
CA ILE A 46 3.03 -4.64 4.14
C ILE A 46 1.57 -4.45 4.52
N LYS A 47 1.33 -3.83 5.67
CA LYS A 47 0.01 -3.31 6.00
C LYS A 47 -0.23 -2.00 5.27
N ALA A 48 -1.44 -1.82 4.79
CA ALA A 48 -1.93 -0.59 4.19
C ALA A 48 -3.31 -0.26 4.74
N TYR A 49 -3.63 1.02 4.73
CA TYR A 49 -4.96 1.52 5.04
C TYR A 49 -5.66 1.89 3.73
N THR A 50 -6.93 1.55 3.62
CA THR A 50 -7.74 1.88 2.44
C THR A 50 -9.22 1.96 2.78
N ASN A 51 -9.92 2.89 2.14
CA ASN A 51 -11.38 3.02 2.19
C ASN A 51 -12.06 2.56 0.89
N ILE A 52 -11.28 2.05 -0.07
CA ILE A 52 -11.86 1.55 -1.32
C ILE A 52 -12.21 0.07 -1.17
N ASP A 53 -13.30 -0.30 -1.85
CA ASP A 53 -13.78 -1.67 -1.88
C ASP A 53 -12.85 -2.53 -2.71
N PHE A 54 -12.53 -3.70 -2.18
CA PHE A 54 -11.61 -4.65 -2.78
C PHE A 54 -11.90 -6.06 -2.32
N GLU A 55 -11.65 -7.01 -3.22
CA GLU A 55 -11.65 -8.43 -2.97
C GLU A 55 -10.23 -8.97 -2.78
N LYS A 56 -10.17 -10.22 -2.32
CA LYS A 56 -8.90 -10.93 -2.20
C LYS A 56 -8.32 -11.17 -3.59
N ASP A 57 -7.00 -10.98 -3.73
CA ASP A 57 -6.23 -11.17 -4.95
C ASP A 57 -6.46 -10.09 -6.04
N ASP A 58 -7.21 -9.03 -5.71
CA ASP A 58 -7.35 -7.85 -6.58
C ASP A 58 -6.01 -7.21 -6.90
N LYS A 59 -5.89 -6.78 -8.16
CA LYS A 59 -4.80 -5.93 -8.61
C LYS A 59 -5.04 -4.50 -8.13
N ALA A 60 -4.03 -3.93 -7.51
CA ALA A 60 -4.05 -2.55 -7.07
C ALA A 60 -2.70 -1.89 -7.37
N PHE A 61 -2.64 -0.58 -7.21
CA PHE A 61 -1.45 0.21 -7.45
C PHE A 61 -1.13 1.06 -6.23
N LEU A 62 0.14 1.08 -5.86
CA LEU A 62 0.65 1.86 -4.74
C LEU A 62 1.34 3.11 -5.29
N ARG A 63 0.75 4.29 -5.10
CA ARG A 63 1.39 5.57 -5.42
C ARG A 63 2.14 6.11 -4.22
N ILE A 64 3.43 6.36 -4.35
CA ILE A 64 4.26 6.88 -3.27
C ILE A 64 4.21 8.40 -3.26
N ASP A 65 3.54 8.98 -2.26
CA ASP A 65 3.38 10.43 -2.14
C ASP A 65 4.50 11.07 -1.31
N GLN A 66 5.09 10.33 -0.37
CA GLN A 66 6.22 10.81 0.43
C GLN A 66 7.11 9.67 0.92
N ILE A 67 8.42 9.89 0.87
CA ILE A 67 9.43 9.07 1.55
C ILE A 67 10.18 9.98 2.52
N GLY A 68 10.00 9.74 3.81
CA GLY A 68 10.66 10.47 4.89
C GLY A 68 10.52 9.71 6.19
N THR A 69 10.48 10.44 7.31
CA THR A 69 10.24 9.88 8.65
C THR A 69 9.00 8.96 8.62
N GLN A 70 7.92 9.45 8.01
CA GLN A 70 6.72 8.67 7.70
C GLN A 70 6.62 8.47 6.19
N MET A 71 6.32 7.24 5.78
CA MET A 71 6.03 6.93 4.39
C MET A 71 4.54 7.12 4.16
N ARG A 72 4.19 7.92 3.15
CA ARG A 72 2.81 8.11 2.73
C ARG A 72 2.63 7.54 1.34
N PHE A 73 1.58 6.78 1.17
CA PHE A 73 1.22 6.21 -0.11
C PHE A 73 -0.30 6.20 -0.26
N LYS A 74 -0.76 6.05 -1.49
CA LYS A 74 -2.17 5.80 -1.83
C LYS A 74 -2.30 4.44 -2.45
N LEU A 75 -3.29 3.68 -2.02
CA LEU A 75 -3.73 2.48 -2.73
C LEU A 75 -4.79 2.88 -3.75
N LEU A 76 -4.58 2.48 -5.01
CA LEU A 76 -5.43 2.82 -6.13
C LEU A 76 -5.93 1.53 -6.78
N ASP A 77 -7.22 1.45 -7.08
CA ASP A 77 -7.72 0.44 -8.01
C ASP A 77 -7.38 0.83 -9.47
N GLU A 78 -7.60 -0.10 -10.40
CA GLU A 78 -7.30 0.12 -11.83
C GLU A 78 -8.11 1.27 -12.43
N LYS A 79 -9.35 1.46 -11.97
CA LYS A 79 -10.25 2.52 -12.45
C LYS A 79 -9.78 3.91 -12.00
N THR A 80 -9.31 4.01 -10.76
CA THR A 80 -8.81 5.23 -10.13
C THR A 80 -7.45 5.62 -10.70
N LEU A 81 -6.58 4.64 -10.97
CA LEU A 81 -5.34 4.87 -11.71
C LEU A 81 -5.63 5.48 -13.08
N SER A 82 -6.61 4.92 -13.80
CA SER A 82 -6.99 5.37 -15.15
C SER A 82 -7.60 6.77 -15.16
N ASN A 83 -8.39 7.11 -14.14
CA ASN A 83 -9.06 8.40 -14.05
C ASN A 83 -8.17 9.53 -13.52
N ASN A 84 -6.95 9.24 -13.06
CA ASN A 84 -6.03 10.22 -12.46
C ASN A 84 -6.67 11.04 -11.31
N GLN A 85 -7.76 10.54 -10.73
CA GLN A 85 -8.53 11.20 -9.69
C GLN A 85 -7.98 10.80 -8.32
N ASN A 86 -7.80 11.81 -7.46
CA ASN A 86 -7.06 11.77 -6.21
C ASN A 86 -7.75 10.98 -5.06
N TYR A 87 -8.50 9.92 -5.32
CA TYR A 87 -9.14 9.15 -4.26
C TYR A 87 -8.17 8.11 -3.68
N GLY A 88 -8.05 8.13 -2.35
CA GLY A 88 -7.18 7.24 -1.58
C GLY A 88 -6.19 7.99 -0.69
N VAL A 89 -6.64 8.86 0.23
CA VAL A 89 -5.74 9.20 1.35
C VAL A 89 -5.76 8.00 2.29
N ASP A 90 -4.61 7.49 2.74
CA ASP A 90 -4.44 7.05 4.13
C ASP A 90 -2.98 6.78 4.51
N TYR A 91 -2.67 7.17 5.75
CA TYR A 91 -1.34 7.28 6.36
C TYR A 91 -0.77 5.91 6.77
N THR A 92 0.56 5.79 6.90
CA THR A 92 1.17 4.78 7.76
C THR A 92 2.03 5.47 8.83
N ILE A 93 1.84 5.04 10.08
CA ILE A 93 2.49 5.46 11.33
C ILE A 93 4.02 5.43 11.21
#